data_AF-A0A381U9R8-F1
#
_entry.id   AF-A0A381U9R8-F1
#
_cell.length_a   1.000
_cell.length_b   1.000
_cell.length_c   1.000
_cell.angle_alpha   90.00
_cell.angle_beta   90.00
_cell.angle_gamma   90.00
#
_symmetry.space_group_name_H-M   'P 1'
#
loop_
_entity.id
_entity.type
_entity.pdbx_description
1 polymer ?
#
loop_
_entity_poly.entity_id
_entity_poly.type
_entity_poly.pdbx_seq_one_letter_code
_entity_poly.pdbx_strand_id
1 'polypeptide(L)'
;MGAGVDHILSDPSLPENIPICRISDEKLSFSMSSYIIMAVLFYHKRLIKYQSDKKNKIWDHDSIPEIDINIGILGFGSLGSDAGIKLKNLGFNVYGYSLNKKEHSDIKLYHGDNLDQFLNKINVLICTVPYTSKTKNLLNIKLFNKLNDETYLINVSRGKVQNEKDILKAIEIGKLSGAFLDVFETEPLPKNNKIWGNDKIEITPHIASITNEEAAVPQILDNYDRMNKNIQLRNVI
;
A
#
# COMPACT_ATOMS: atom_id res chain seq x y z
N MET A 1 -16.52 6.50 3.72
CA MET A 1 -16.49 5.41 4.73
C MET A 1 -15.51 4.35 4.27
N GLY A 2 -14.66 3.82 5.14
CA GLY A 2 -13.67 2.79 4.80
C GLY A 2 -12.71 2.52 5.96
N ALA A 3 -11.64 1.77 5.69
CA ALA A 3 -10.67 1.40 6.72
C ALA A 3 -9.82 2.56 7.25
N GLY A 4 -9.61 3.60 6.44
CA GLY A 4 -8.90 4.81 6.86
C GLY A 4 -9.87 5.92 7.25
N VAL A 5 -9.62 6.52 8.41
CA VAL A 5 -10.49 7.53 9.06
C VAL A 5 -9.82 8.89 9.18
N ASP A 6 -8.67 9.07 8.54
CA ASP A 6 -7.80 10.23 8.70
C ASP A 6 -8.50 11.56 8.39
N HIS A 7 -9.40 11.57 7.41
CA HIS A 7 -10.23 12.72 7.06
C HIS A 7 -11.18 13.14 8.20
N ILE A 8 -11.72 12.17 8.96
CA ILE A 8 -12.61 12.43 10.10
C ILE A 8 -11.79 12.93 11.29
N LEU A 9 -10.68 12.24 11.60
CA LEU A 9 -9.83 12.59 12.75
C LEU A 9 -9.11 13.94 12.59
N SER A 10 -9.04 14.47 11.37
CA SER A 10 -8.48 15.79 11.10
C SER A 10 -9.49 16.95 11.19
N ASP A 11 -10.77 16.66 11.40
CA ASP A 11 -11.82 17.67 11.46
C ASP A 11 -11.83 18.35 12.85
N PRO A 12 -11.55 19.66 12.96
CA PRO A 12 -11.54 20.36 14.25
C PRO A 12 -12.93 20.49 14.88
N SER A 13 -14.01 20.24 14.11
CA SER A 13 -15.39 20.26 14.61
C SER A 13 -15.84 18.91 15.20
N LEU A 14 -14.99 17.88 15.13
CA LEU A 14 -15.29 16.55 15.65
C LEU A 14 -15.48 16.58 17.18
N PRO A 15 -16.63 16.14 17.71
CA PRO A 15 -16.84 16.10 19.16
C PRO A 15 -15.92 15.10 19.86
N GLU A 16 -15.31 15.50 20.98
CA GLU A 16 -14.27 14.73 21.69
C GLU A 16 -14.75 13.38 22.26
N ASN A 17 -16.06 13.21 22.48
CA ASN A 17 -16.63 12.06 23.20
C ASN A 17 -17.50 11.15 22.31
N ILE A 18 -17.37 11.23 20.99
CA ILE A 18 -18.11 10.35 20.08
C ILE A 18 -17.20 9.22 19.60
N PRO A 19 -17.55 7.94 19.83
CA PRO A 19 -16.75 6.83 19.35
C PRO A 19 -16.74 6.80 17.82
N ILE A 20 -15.55 6.75 17.23
CA ILE A 20 -15.39 6.58 15.79
C ILE A 20 -15.13 5.11 15.50
N CYS A 21 -15.98 4.52 14.68
CA CYS A 21 -15.81 3.17 14.18
C CYS A 21 -15.41 3.21 12.71
N ARG A 22 -14.54 2.29 12.29
CA ARG A 22 -14.22 2.10 10.86
C ARG A 22 -14.86 0.84 10.29
N ILE A 23 -15.01 0.84 8.97
CA ILE A 23 -15.36 -0.35 8.21
C ILE A 23 -14.10 -1.19 8.03
N SER A 24 -14.16 -2.45 8.44
CA SER A 24 -13.08 -3.42 8.28
C SER A 24 -13.71 -4.79 8.08
N ASP A 25 -13.68 -5.28 6.85
CA ASP A 25 -14.24 -6.57 6.47
C ASP A 25 -13.38 -7.33 5.47
N GLU A 26 -13.71 -8.61 5.31
CA GLU A 26 -13.00 -9.54 4.44
C GLU A 26 -13.11 -9.18 2.95
N LYS A 27 -14.23 -8.61 2.48
CA LYS A 27 -14.36 -8.18 1.08
C LYS A 27 -13.45 -6.99 0.79
N LEU A 28 -13.35 -6.04 1.72
CA LEU A 28 -12.40 -4.92 1.66
C LEU A 28 -10.95 -5.42 1.63
N SER A 29 -10.59 -6.30 2.57
CA SER A 29 -9.25 -6.93 2.58
C SER A 29 -8.97 -7.70 1.28
N PHE A 30 -9.95 -8.44 0.77
CA PHE A 30 -9.82 -9.17 -0.48
C PHE A 30 -9.58 -8.24 -1.67
N SER A 31 -10.33 -7.14 -1.78
CA SER A 31 -10.16 -6.14 -2.83
C SER A 31 -8.74 -5.55 -2.80
N MET A 32 -8.30 -5.10 -1.62
CA MET A 32 -6.96 -4.57 -1.42
C MET A 32 -5.87 -5.58 -1.77
N SER A 33 -5.97 -6.80 -1.28
CA SER A 33 -4.98 -7.85 -1.54
C SER A 33 -4.95 -8.26 -3.00
N SER A 34 -6.10 -8.33 -3.67
CA SER A 34 -6.18 -8.62 -5.10
C SER A 34 -5.49 -7.53 -5.92
N TYR A 35 -5.70 -6.27 -5.57
CA TYR A 35 -5.01 -5.14 -6.20
C TYR A 35 -3.49 -5.19 -5.98
N ILE A 36 -3.05 -5.45 -4.74
CA ILE A 36 -1.61 -5.56 -4.42
C ILE A 36 -0.98 -6.73 -5.19
N ILE A 37 -1.65 -7.89 -5.25
CA ILE A 37 -1.17 -9.06 -6.02
C ILE A 37 -1.07 -8.71 -7.50
N MET A 38 -2.06 -8.02 -8.07
CA MET A 38 -2.01 -7.52 -9.44
C MET A 38 -0.78 -6.63 -9.67
N ALA A 39 -0.53 -5.65 -8.80
CA ALA A 39 0.62 -4.75 -8.91
C ALA A 39 1.96 -5.49 -8.77
N VAL A 40 2.06 -6.47 -7.86
CA VAL A 40 3.24 -7.32 -7.71
C VAL A 40 3.47 -8.15 -8.97
N LEU A 41 2.44 -8.81 -9.50
CA LEU A 41 2.55 -9.62 -10.71
C LEU A 41 2.86 -8.76 -11.95
N PHE A 42 2.32 -7.54 -12.01
CA PHE A 42 2.62 -6.58 -13.07
C PHE A 42 4.12 -6.27 -13.14
N TYR A 43 4.75 -6.04 -11.99
CA TYR A 43 6.20 -5.83 -11.91
C TYR A 43 6.99 -7.13 -12.15
N HIS A 44 6.65 -8.20 -11.42
CA HIS A 44 7.33 -9.49 -11.48
C HIS A 44 7.36 -10.05 -12.92
N LYS A 45 6.25 -9.96 -13.67
CA LYS A 45 6.14 -10.40 -15.07
C LYS A 45 6.52 -9.32 -16.09
N ARG A 46 7.19 -8.25 -15.65
CA ARG A 46 7.76 -7.21 -16.51
C ARG A 46 6.74 -6.58 -17.47
N LEU A 47 5.49 -6.37 -17.05
CA LEU A 47 4.42 -5.94 -17.97
C LEU A 47 4.67 -4.56 -18.59
N ILE A 48 5.37 -3.64 -17.91
CA ILE A 48 5.80 -2.35 -18.49
C ILE A 48 6.62 -2.58 -19.78
N LYS A 49 7.58 -3.51 -19.75
CA LYS A 49 8.39 -3.87 -20.92
C LYS A 49 7.48 -4.38 -22.04
N TYR A 50 6.61 -5.34 -21.74
CA TYR A 50 5.78 -5.97 -22.77
C TYR A 50 4.69 -5.04 -23.33
N GLN A 51 4.22 -4.06 -22.56
CA GLN A 51 3.38 -2.97 -23.05
C GLN A 51 4.15 -2.09 -24.05
N SER A 52 5.41 -1.75 -23.75
CA SER A 52 6.29 -1.03 -24.66
C SER A 52 6.59 -1.84 -25.93
N ASP A 53 6.92 -3.12 -25.80
CA ASP A 53 7.18 -4.01 -26.93
C ASP A 53 5.97 -4.12 -27.86
N LYS A 54 4.76 -4.25 -27.29
CA LYS A 54 3.51 -4.26 -28.07
C LYS A 54 3.35 -2.96 -28.88
N LYS A 55 3.61 -1.80 -28.27
CA LYS A 55 3.55 -0.50 -28.95
C LYS A 55 4.58 -0.41 -30.08
N ASN A 56 5.76 -0.99 -29.87
CA ASN A 56 6.88 -0.98 -30.82
C ASN A 56 6.90 -2.17 -31.78
N LYS A 57 5.91 -3.08 -31.71
CA LYS A 57 5.81 -4.31 -32.51
C LYS A 57 7.03 -5.24 -32.36
N ILE A 58 7.58 -5.31 -31.16
CA ILE A 58 8.71 -6.18 -30.81
C ILE A 58 8.16 -7.52 -30.31
N TRP A 59 8.69 -8.62 -30.84
CA TRP A 59 8.46 -9.98 -30.34
C TRP A 59 9.75 -10.47 -29.66
N ASP A 60 9.79 -10.43 -28.34
CA ASP A 60 10.97 -10.78 -27.55
C ASP A 60 10.70 -12.04 -26.70
N HIS A 61 11.13 -13.18 -27.23
CA HIS A 61 11.04 -14.49 -26.58
C HIS A 61 12.28 -14.81 -25.72
N ASP A 62 13.40 -14.13 -25.96
CA ASP A 62 14.70 -14.50 -25.41
C ASP A 62 15.00 -13.82 -24.06
N SER A 63 14.38 -12.67 -23.79
CA SER A 63 14.48 -11.99 -22.50
C SER A 63 13.93 -12.83 -21.35
N ILE A 64 14.58 -12.74 -20.18
CA ILE A 64 14.09 -13.32 -18.93
C ILE A 64 12.65 -12.82 -18.67
N PRO A 65 11.66 -13.71 -18.52
CA PRO A 65 10.26 -13.29 -18.46
C PRO A 65 9.86 -12.69 -17.11
N GLU A 66 10.67 -12.92 -16.07
CA GLU A 66 10.34 -12.53 -14.70
C GLU A 66 11.53 -12.00 -13.89
N ILE A 67 11.22 -11.16 -12.90
CA ILE A 67 12.18 -10.59 -11.95
C ILE A 67 12.07 -11.35 -10.63
N ASP A 68 13.19 -11.77 -10.05
CA ASP A 68 13.20 -12.33 -8.70
C ASP A 68 12.90 -11.24 -7.67
N ILE A 69 11.91 -11.48 -6.79
CA ILE A 69 11.40 -10.44 -5.88
C ILE A 69 11.34 -10.89 -4.42
N ASN A 70 11.86 -10.02 -3.56
CA ASN A 70 11.70 -10.05 -2.11
C ASN A 70 10.79 -8.91 -1.68
N ILE A 71 9.64 -9.26 -1.14
CA ILE A 71 8.54 -8.35 -0.87
C ILE A 71 8.59 -7.85 0.58
N GLY A 72 8.54 -6.54 0.76
CA GLY A 72 8.37 -5.89 2.05
C GLY A 72 7.02 -5.22 2.19
N ILE A 73 6.24 -5.59 3.20
CA ILE A 73 4.99 -4.92 3.56
C ILE A 73 5.26 -3.90 4.68
N LEU A 74 5.33 -2.62 4.34
CA LEU A 74 5.41 -1.51 5.27
C LEU A 74 4.00 -1.14 5.75
N GLY A 75 3.64 -1.63 6.95
CA GLY A 75 2.28 -1.50 7.49
C GLY A 75 1.58 -2.85 7.67
N PHE A 76 2.12 -3.74 8.49
CA PHE A 76 1.55 -5.08 8.74
C PHE A 76 0.30 -5.03 9.66
N GLY A 77 -0.74 -4.31 9.24
CA GLY A 77 -2.08 -4.23 9.84
C GLY A 77 -3.07 -5.15 9.13
N SER A 78 -4.39 -4.92 9.27
CA SER A 78 -5.43 -5.80 8.69
C SER A 78 -5.26 -5.99 7.18
N LEU A 79 -5.06 -4.91 6.42
CA LEU A 79 -4.91 -4.97 4.96
C LEU A 79 -3.54 -5.55 4.54
N GLY A 80 -2.45 -5.01 5.11
CA GLY A 80 -1.10 -5.44 4.75
C GLY A 80 -0.81 -6.90 5.11
N SER A 81 -1.33 -7.39 6.22
CA SER A 81 -1.13 -8.80 6.63
C SER A 81 -1.88 -9.77 5.73
N ASP A 82 -3.13 -9.49 5.36
CA ASP A 82 -3.90 -10.31 4.42
C ASP A 82 -3.18 -10.42 3.05
N ALA A 83 -2.69 -9.28 2.53
CA ALA A 83 -1.92 -9.27 1.28
C ALA A 83 -0.60 -10.05 1.41
N GLY A 84 0.12 -9.86 2.52
CA GLY A 84 1.39 -10.56 2.79
C GLY A 84 1.22 -12.08 2.87
N ILE A 85 0.17 -12.56 3.53
CA ILE A 85 -0.13 -14.00 3.65
C ILE A 85 -0.46 -14.58 2.28
N LYS A 86 -1.28 -13.91 1.47
CA LYS A 86 -1.63 -14.37 0.13
C LYS A 86 -0.42 -14.41 -0.80
N LEU A 87 0.42 -13.38 -0.77
CA LEU A 87 1.68 -13.36 -1.52
C LEU A 87 2.64 -14.48 -1.09
N LYS A 88 2.74 -14.75 0.21
CA LYS A 88 3.52 -15.87 0.74
C LYS A 88 3.00 -17.22 0.22
N ASN A 89 1.68 -17.40 0.20
CA ASN A 89 1.04 -18.61 -0.33
C ASN A 89 1.20 -18.78 -1.85
N LEU A 90 1.43 -17.69 -2.59
CA LEU A 90 1.82 -17.73 -4.01
C LEU A 90 3.29 -18.10 -4.22
N GLY A 91 4.07 -18.26 -3.14
CA GLY A 91 5.47 -18.70 -3.19
C GLY A 91 6.51 -17.57 -3.10
N PHE A 92 6.09 -16.31 -2.92
CA PHE A 92 7.04 -15.20 -2.79
C PHE A 92 7.71 -15.16 -1.41
N ASN A 93 8.92 -14.60 -1.37
CA ASN A 93 9.57 -14.20 -0.13
C ASN A 93 8.93 -12.91 0.39
N VAL A 94 8.34 -12.98 1.59
CA VAL A 94 7.61 -11.86 2.19
C VAL A 94 8.17 -11.53 3.57
N TYR A 95 8.40 -10.24 3.80
CA TYR A 95 8.78 -9.65 5.07
C TYR A 95 7.75 -8.58 5.44
N GLY A 96 7.47 -8.42 6.72
CA GLY A 96 6.57 -7.39 7.21
C GLY A 96 7.28 -6.39 8.12
N TYR A 97 6.81 -5.15 8.13
CA TYR A 97 7.17 -4.16 9.14
C TYR A 97 5.92 -3.60 9.81
N SER A 98 5.94 -3.51 11.13
CA SER A 98 4.90 -2.86 11.93
C SER A 98 5.53 -1.92 12.95
N LEU A 99 4.82 -0.86 13.33
CA LEU A 99 5.29 0.05 14.38
C LEU A 99 5.42 -0.68 15.73
N ASN A 100 4.42 -1.51 16.04
CA ASN A 100 4.38 -2.30 17.27
C ASN A 100 4.91 -3.71 17.03
N LYS A 101 5.48 -4.33 18.07
CA LYS A 101 5.92 -5.73 17.99
C LYS A 101 4.72 -6.63 17.64
N LYS A 102 4.92 -7.49 16.65
CA LYS A 102 3.99 -8.53 16.21
C LYS A 102 4.77 -9.79 15.85
N GLU A 103 4.10 -10.92 15.90
CA GLU A 103 4.66 -12.22 15.53
C GLU A 103 3.73 -12.91 14.53
N HIS A 104 4.32 -13.68 13.62
CA HIS A 104 3.62 -14.47 12.61
C HIS A 104 4.46 -15.72 12.33
N SER A 105 3.83 -16.87 12.10
CA SER A 105 4.50 -18.16 11.89
C SER A 105 5.42 -18.13 10.66
N ASP A 106 4.89 -17.68 9.53
CA ASP A 106 5.53 -17.89 8.22
C ASP A 106 6.17 -16.63 7.60
N ILE A 107 5.97 -15.47 8.23
CA ILE A 107 6.42 -14.17 7.73
C ILE A 107 7.24 -13.51 8.82
N LYS A 108 8.50 -13.20 8.51
CA LYS A 108 9.36 -12.47 9.45
C LYS A 108 8.89 -11.02 9.58
N LEU A 109 8.55 -10.63 10.80
CA LEU A 109 8.09 -9.27 11.11
C LEU A 109 9.19 -8.47 11.82
N TYR A 110 9.43 -7.27 11.31
CA TYR A 110 10.30 -6.26 11.87
C TYR A 110 9.47 -5.17 12.55
N HIS A 111 10.06 -4.50 13.54
CA HIS A 111 9.42 -3.40 14.23
C HIS A 111 10.43 -2.44 14.85
N GLY A 112 9.95 -1.25 15.24
CA GLY A 112 10.74 -0.22 15.92
C GLY A 112 12.00 0.16 15.14
N ASP A 113 13.14 0.14 15.80
CA ASP A 113 14.42 0.58 15.23
C ASP A 113 14.99 -0.38 14.16
N ASN A 114 14.33 -1.50 13.88
CA ASN A 114 14.77 -2.47 12.87
C ASN A 114 14.29 -2.14 11.44
N LEU A 115 13.85 -0.91 11.17
CA LEU A 115 13.40 -0.49 9.84
C LEU A 115 14.50 -0.71 8.78
N ASP A 116 15.74 -0.36 9.10
CA ASP A 116 16.85 -0.46 8.13
C ASP A 116 17.17 -1.94 7.82
N GLN A 117 17.07 -2.83 8.81
CA GLN A 117 17.22 -4.26 8.58
C GLN A 117 16.10 -4.84 7.70
N PHE A 118 14.88 -4.30 7.81
CA PHE A 118 13.76 -4.66 6.94
C PHE A 118 14.00 -4.19 5.50
N LEU A 119 14.40 -2.92 5.32
CA LEU A 119 14.66 -2.33 4.00
C LEU A 119 15.81 -3.04 3.27
N ASN A 120 16.79 -3.58 4.00
CA ASN A 120 17.91 -4.34 3.44
C ASN A 120 17.54 -5.76 2.95
N LYS A 121 16.28 -6.21 3.08
CA LYS A 121 15.83 -7.55 2.69
C LYS A 121 14.95 -7.58 1.46
N ILE A 122 14.61 -6.41 0.90
CA ILE A 122 13.51 -6.28 -0.05
C ILE A 122 13.98 -5.56 -1.31
N ASN A 123 13.36 -5.90 -2.43
CA ASN A 123 13.43 -5.17 -3.70
C ASN A 123 12.03 -4.84 -4.26
N VAL A 124 10.98 -5.13 -3.49
CA VAL A 124 9.62 -4.61 -3.69
C VAL A 124 9.10 -4.09 -2.35
N LEU A 125 8.75 -2.80 -2.29
CA LEU A 125 8.22 -2.15 -1.09
C LEU A 125 6.73 -1.84 -1.29
N ILE A 126 5.87 -2.49 -0.52
CA ILE A 126 4.43 -2.23 -0.49
C ILE A 126 4.08 -1.39 0.74
N CYS A 127 3.49 -0.22 0.54
CA CYS A 127 3.09 0.68 1.61
C CYS A 127 1.58 0.62 1.87
N THR A 128 1.21 0.28 3.11
CA THR A 128 -0.19 0.15 3.59
C THR A 128 -0.40 0.86 4.94
N VAL A 129 0.52 1.73 5.35
CA VAL A 129 0.41 2.46 6.63
C VAL A 129 -0.76 3.46 6.60
N PRO A 130 -1.42 3.74 7.74
CA PRO A 130 -2.36 4.85 7.81
C PRO A 130 -1.64 6.20 7.69
N TYR A 131 -2.34 7.23 7.23
CA TYR A 131 -1.85 8.60 7.32
C TYR A 131 -1.97 9.14 8.74
N THR A 132 -0.85 9.64 9.27
CA THR A 132 -0.69 10.28 10.58
C THR A 132 0.41 11.35 10.46
N SER A 133 0.59 12.19 11.48
CA SER A 133 1.74 13.11 11.53
C SER A 133 3.10 12.39 11.44
N LYS A 134 3.19 11.15 11.95
CA LYS A 134 4.41 10.33 11.94
C LYS A 134 4.68 9.66 10.59
N THR A 135 3.65 9.43 9.78
CA THR A 135 3.76 8.77 8.46
C THR A 135 3.66 9.75 7.29
N LYS A 136 3.44 11.03 7.56
CA LYS A 136 3.49 12.10 6.55
C LYS A 136 4.86 12.11 5.89
N ASN A 137 4.90 12.05 4.56
CA ASN A 137 6.12 11.98 3.77
C ASN A 137 7.08 10.87 4.24
N LEU A 138 6.56 9.73 4.71
CA LEU A 138 7.37 8.57 5.08
C LEU A 138 8.14 8.02 3.87
N LEU A 139 7.46 7.91 2.73
CA LEU A 139 8.07 7.51 1.46
C LEU A 139 8.75 8.72 0.82
N ASN A 140 9.98 8.98 1.26
CA ASN A 140 10.81 10.11 0.85
C ASN A 140 12.23 9.67 0.50
N ILE A 141 13.05 10.60 0.02
CA ILE A 141 14.42 10.29 -0.44
C ILE A 141 15.31 9.73 0.68
N LYS A 142 15.09 10.12 1.95
CA LYS A 142 15.86 9.59 3.09
C LYS A 142 15.54 8.11 3.32
N LEU A 143 14.27 7.71 3.20
CA LEU A 143 13.88 6.30 3.28
C LEU A 143 14.40 5.53 2.07
N PHE A 144 14.24 6.06 0.86
CA PHE A 144 14.68 5.37 -0.35
C PHE A 144 16.21 5.17 -0.40
N ASN A 145 16.98 6.10 0.16
CA ASN A 145 18.44 5.95 0.24
C ASN A 145 18.90 4.80 1.16
N LYS A 146 18.04 4.34 2.07
CA LYS A 146 18.31 3.19 2.95
C LYS A 146 18.06 1.84 2.27
N LEU A 147 17.45 1.83 1.09
CA LEU A 147 17.29 0.61 0.30
C LEU A 147 18.66 0.14 -0.19
N ASN A 148 18.94 -1.15 0.03
CA ASN A 148 20.17 -1.79 -0.44
C ASN A 148 20.12 -2.03 -1.95
N ASP A 149 18.98 -2.55 -2.42
CA ASP A 149 18.77 -2.90 -3.82
C ASP A 149 17.84 -1.87 -4.51
N GLU A 150 17.95 -1.77 -5.84
CA GLU A 150 16.97 -1.04 -6.64
C GLU A 150 15.58 -1.65 -6.41
N THR A 151 14.64 -0.85 -5.89
CA THR A 151 13.37 -1.37 -5.34
C THR A 151 12.16 -0.87 -6.11
N TYR A 152 11.17 -1.72 -6.36
CA TYR A 152 9.90 -1.28 -6.92
C TYR A 152 8.94 -0.85 -5.81
N LEU A 153 8.35 0.35 -5.94
CA LEU A 153 7.41 0.87 -4.94
C LEU A 153 5.96 0.55 -5.33
N ILE A 154 5.17 0.03 -4.41
CA ILE A 154 3.71 -0.06 -4.55
C ILE A 154 3.10 0.74 -3.41
N ASN A 155 2.34 1.79 -3.72
CA ASN A 155 1.67 2.61 -2.71
C ASN A 155 0.15 2.59 -2.85
N VAL A 156 -0.50 1.99 -1.87
CA VAL A 156 -1.97 1.90 -1.72
C VAL A 156 -2.45 2.50 -0.39
N SER A 157 -1.61 3.32 0.24
CA SER A 157 -1.89 3.94 1.54
C SER A 157 -2.68 5.24 1.40
N ARG A 158 -2.00 6.39 1.45
CA ARG A 158 -2.52 7.74 1.24
C ARG A 158 -1.47 8.56 0.50
N GLY A 159 -1.89 9.49 -0.34
CA GLY A 159 -0.97 10.37 -1.05
C GLY A 159 -0.08 11.21 -0.14
N LYS A 160 -0.56 11.61 1.04
CA LYS A 160 0.24 12.37 2.02
C LYS A 160 1.32 11.53 2.73
N VAL A 161 1.33 10.21 2.56
CA VAL A 161 2.40 9.31 3.08
C VAL A 161 3.63 9.34 2.16
N GLN A 162 3.47 9.77 0.91
CA GLN A 162 4.56 9.89 -0.04
C GLN A 162 4.95 11.33 -0.31
N ASN A 163 6.18 11.50 -0.80
CA ASN A 163 6.63 12.70 -1.47
C ASN A 163 6.86 12.36 -2.95
N GLU A 164 6.01 12.88 -3.83
CA GLU A 164 6.02 12.57 -5.27
C GLU A 164 7.30 13.04 -5.96
N LYS A 165 7.87 14.18 -5.53
CA LYS A 165 9.13 14.69 -6.06
C LYS A 165 10.29 13.77 -5.70
N ASP A 166 10.30 13.25 -4.49
CA ASP A 166 11.33 12.31 -4.02
C ASP A 166 11.19 10.94 -4.69
N ILE A 167 9.97 10.48 -4.99
CA ILE A 167 9.76 9.26 -5.79
C ILE A 167 10.40 9.42 -7.18
N LEU A 168 10.10 10.53 -7.87
CA LEU A 168 10.69 10.83 -9.18
C LEU A 168 12.22 10.89 -9.09
N LYS A 169 12.76 11.54 -8.05
CA LYS A 169 14.21 11.62 -7.84
C LYS A 169 14.83 10.25 -7.56
N ALA A 170 14.18 9.43 -6.75
CA ALA A 170 14.65 8.09 -6.42
C ALA A 170 14.68 7.17 -7.64
N ILE A 171 13.72 7.31 -8.57
CA ILE A 171 13.73 6.64 -9.87
C ILE A 171 14.88 7.15 -10.74
N GLU A 172 15.11 8.47 -10.78
CA GLU A 172 16.20 9.08 -11.55
C GLU A 172 17.59 8.59 -11.11
N ILE A 173 17.82 8.44 -9.80
CA ILE A 173 19.11 7.99 -9.24
C ILE A 173 19.24 6.47 -9.10
N GLY A 174 18.27 5.69 -9.59
CA GLY A 174 18.31 4.22 -9.55
C GLY A 174 18.10 3.60 -8.16
N LYS A 175 17.51 4.34 -7.21
CA LYS A 175 17.07 3.77 -5.92
C LYS A 175 15.74 3.06 -6.05
N LEU A 176 14.85 3.58 -6.90
CA LEU A 176 13.62 2.90 -7.28
C LEU A 176 13.66 2.46 -8.74
N SER A 177 13.26 1.23 -9.02
CA SER A 177 13.13 0.73 -10.40
C SER A 177 11.88 1.28 -11.10
N GLY A 178 10.91 1.72 -10.32
CA GLY A 178 9.64 2.26 -10.76
C GLY A 178 8.64 2.31 -9.61
N ALA A 179 7.39 2.61 -9.92
CA ALA A 179 6.32 2.57 -8.94
C ALA A 179 4.97 2.13 -9.53
N PHE A 180 4.08 1.63 -8.67
CA PHE A 180 2.66 1.44 -8.92
C PHE A 180 1.89 2.24 -7.87
N LEU A 181 1.21 3.31 -8.28
CA LEU A 181 0.62 4.30 -7.36
C LEU A 181 -0.90 4.36 -7.54
N ASP A 182 -1.64 4.07 -6.46
CA ASP A 182 -3.10 4.24 -6.44
C ASP A 182 -3.53 5.58 -5.82
N VAL A 183 -2.62 6.24 -5.10
CA VAL A 183 -2.91 7.43 -4.28
C VAL A 183 -1.91 8.55 -4.54
N PHE A 184 -2.36 9.80 -4.45
CA PHE A 184 -1.59 10.99 -4.85
C PHE A 184 -1.70 12.12 -3.83
N GLU A 185 -0.66 12.95 -3.70
CA GLU A 185 -0.63 14.09 -2.76
C GLU A 185 -1.84 15.02 -2.97
N THR A 186 -2.28 15.16 -4.21
CA THR A 186 -3.50 15.84 -4.62
C THR A 186 -4.34 14.90 -5.49
N GLU A 187 -5.59 14.71 -5.12
CA GLU A 187 -6.56 13.90 -5.86
C GLU A 187 -7.78 14.75 -6.24
N PRO A 188 -8.23 14.73 -7.51
CA PRO A 188 -7.65 13.99 -8.65
C PRO A 188 -6.23 14.45 -9.01
N LEU A 189 -5.41 13.55 -9.53
CA LEU A 189 -4.02 13.84 -9.91
C LEU A 189 -4.00 15.00 -10.95
N PRO A 190 -3.35 16.14 -10.65
CA PRO A 190 -3.37 17.30 -11.54
C PRO A 190 -2.83 16.96 -12.94
N LYS A 191 -3.46 17.49 -14.00
CA LYS A 191 -3.10 17.20 -15.40
C LYS A 191 -1.66 17.57 -15.78
N ASN A 192 -1.06 18.52 -15.06
CA ASN A 192 0.32 18.98 -15.25
C ASN A 192 1.33 18.25 -14.36
N ASN A 193 0.92 17.25 -13.57
CA ASN A 193 1.83 16.48 -12.73
C ASN A 193 2.77 15.63 -13.61
N LYS A 194 4.06 15.61 -13.26
CA LYS A 194 5.10 14.88 -14.02
C LYS A 194 4.96 13.37 -13.95
N ILE A 195 4.25 12.82 -12.95
CA ILE A 195 4.00 11.39 -12.82
C ILE A 195 3.31 10.82 -14.07
N TRP A 196 2.38 11.56 -14.67
CA TRP A 196 1.66 11.14 -15.89
C TRP A 196 2.59 10.73 -17.05
N GLY A 197 3.76 11.34 -17.15
CA GLY A 197 4.69 11.13 -18.26
C GLY A 197 5.87 10.22 -17.92
N ASN A 198 5.88 9.56 -16.76
CA ASN A 198 6.97 8.68 -16.37
C ASN A 198 6.63 7.22 -16.67
N ASP A 199 7.24 6.65 -17.72
CA ASP A 199 6.98 5.27 -18.18
C ASP A 199 7.33 4.17 -17.16
N LYS A 200 8.04 4.51 -16.08
CA LYS A 200 8.34 3.58 -14.97
C LYS A 200 7.29 3.62 -13.85
N ILE A 201 6.28 4.49 -13.97
CA ILE A 201 5.22 4.65 -12.97
C ILE A 201 3.88 4.25 -13.59
N GLU A 202 3.27 3.21 -13.05
CA GLU A 202 1.88 2.85 -13.32
C GLU A 202 0.97 3.54 -12.30
N ILE A 203 -0.21 3.97 -12.73
CA ILE A 203 -1.16 4.67 -11.85
C ILE A 203 -2.58 4.11 -11.96
N THR A 204 -3.31 4.20 -10.87
CA THR A 204 -4.77 3.97 -10.87
C THR A 204 -5.49 5.03 -10.03
N PRO A 205 -6.77 5.34 -10.31
CA PRO A 205 -7.46 6.48 -9.72
C PRO A 205 -8.09 6.14 -8.36
N HIS A 206 -7.29 5.72 -7.38
CA HIS A 206 -7.71 5.40 -6.01
C HIS A 206 -8.79 4.31 -5.94
N ILE A 207 -8.50 3.17 -6.56
CA ILE A 207 -9.43 2.04 -6.72
C ILE A 207 -8.96 0.75 -6.03
N ALA A 208 -7.83 0.76 -5.33
CA ALA A 208 -7.24 -0.46 -4.75
C ALA A 208 -8.19 -1.18 -3.79
N SER A 209 -9.03 -0.42 -3.09
CA SER A 209 -10.09 -0.99 -2.27
C SER A 209 -11.20 0.02 -2.01
N ILE A 210 -12.24 -0.03 -2.84
CA ILE A 210 -13.46 0.75 -2.62
C ILE A 210 -14.37 -0.02 -1.66
N THR A 211 -14.88 0.69 -0.64
CA THR A 211 -15.84 0.12 0.31
C THR A 211 -17.11 -0.31 -0.42
N ASN A 212 -17.47 -1.59 -0.28
CA ASN A 212 -18.71 -2.15 -0.82
C ASN A 212 -19.85 -1.97 0.20
N GLU A 213 -20.98 -1.43 -0.26
CA GLU A 213 -22.17 -1.18 0.55
C GLU A 213 -22.74 -2.44 1.23
N GLU A 214 -22.76 -3.59 0.53
CA GLU A 214 -23.23 -4.86 1.10
C GLU A 214 -22.34 -5.34 2.25
N ALA A 215 -21.07 -4.94 2.27
CA ALA A 215 -20.13 -5.28 3.33
C ALA A 215 -20.19 -4.27 4.49
N ALA A 216 -20.39 -2.99 4.18
CA ALA A 216 -20.38 -1.91 5.15
C ALA A 216 -21.69 -1.81 5.95
N VAL A 217 -22.84 -1.93 5.29
CA VAL A 217 -24.15 -1.76 5.91
C VAL A 217 -24.37 -2.71 7.10
N PRO A 218 -24.07 -4.02 7.02
CA PRO A 218 -24.21 -4.92 8.16
C PRO A 218 -23.37 -4.52 9.38
N GLN A 219 -22.16 -3.97 9.17
CA GLN A 219 -21.30 -3.51 10.26
C GLN A 219 -21.87 -2.25 10.93
N ILE A 220 -22.45 -1.34 10.15
CA ILE A 220 -23.09 -0.13 10.66
C ILE A 220 -24.31 -0.53 11.51
N LEU A 221 -25.15 -1.44 11.01
CA LEU A 221 -26.32 -1.95 11.73
C LEU A 221 -25.92 -2.70 13.02
N ASP A 222 -24.88 -3.53 12.98
CA ASP A 222 -24.36 -4.20 14.18
C ASP A 222 -23.87 -3.19 15.23
N ASN A 223 -23.16 -2.14 14.82
CA ASN A 223 -22.73 -1.09 15.75
C ASN A 223 -23.90 -0.24 16.28
N TYR A 224 -24.93 0.00 15.47
CA TYR A 224 -26.17 0.64 15.93
C TYR A 224 -26.87 -0.20 17.00
N ASP A 225 -27.01 -1.50 16.78
CA ASP A 225 -27.60 -2.43 17.75
C ASP A 225 -26.76 -2.55 19.03
N ARG A 226 -25.43 -2.55 18.90
CA ARG A 226 -24.50 -2.55 20.04
C ARG A 226 -24.64 -1.29 20.88
N MET A 227 -24.75 -0.13 20.23
CA MET A 227 -24.96 1.16 20.89
C MET A 227 -26.28 1.16 21.67
N ASN A 228 -27.38 0.70 21.07
CA ASN A 228 -28.68 0.61 21.74
C ASN A 228 -28.67 -0.34 22.95
N LYS A 229 -27.81 -1.37 22.92
CA LYS A 229 -27.64 -2.35 24.00
C LYS A 229 -26.57 -1.96 25.03
N ASN A 230 -25.91 -0.81 24.87
CA ASN A 230 -24.78 -0.38 25.69
C ASN A 230 -23.65 -1.42 25.79
N ILE A 231 -23.36 -2.11 24.69
CA ILE A 231 -22.23 -3.05 24.59
C ILE A 231 -21.13 -2.49 23.70
N GLN A 232 -19.92 -3.04 23.84
CA GLN A 232 -18.74 -2.57 23.12
C GLN A 232 -18.95 -2.58 21.60
N LEU A 233 -18.72 -1.42 20.97
CA LEU A 233 -18.74 -1.25 19.53
C LEU A 233 -17.56 -2.00 18.88
N ARG A 234 -17.74 -2.45 17.65
CA ARG A 234 -16.69 -3.04 16.83
C ARG A 234 -15.88 -1.96 16.14
N ASN A 235 -14.59 -2.24 15.95
CA ASN A 235 -13.68 -1.43 15.15
C ASN A 235 -13.56 0.04 15.59
N VAL A 236 -13.68 0.29 16.90
CA VAL A 236 -13.45 1.60 17.50
C VAL A 236 -11.97 1.99 17.35
N ILE A 237 -11.71 3.28 17.13
CA ILE A 237 -10.38 3.87 16.95
C ILE A 237 -10.04 4.74 18.15
#